data_AF-A0A2L0BJH2-F1
#
_entry.id   AF-A0A2L0BJH2-F1
#
_cell.length_a   1.000
_cell.length_b   1.000
_cell.length_c   1.000
_cell.angle_alpha   90.00
_cell.angle_beta   90.00
_cell.angle_gamma   90.00
#
_symmetry.space_group_name_H-M   'P 1'
#
loop_
_entity.id
_entity.type
_entity.pdbx_description
1 polymer ?
#
loop_
_entity_poly.entity_id
_entity_poly.type
_entity_poly.pdbx_seq_one_letter_code
_entity_poly.pdbx_strand_id
1 'polypeptide(L)'
;VRCIAQMVNSQASNIKSGWKNIFSVFHLAASDQEEAIVELAFQTTGKIITELYDKQLPTMVDSFQDAVKCLSEFACNARFPDTSMEAIRLVRTCAVSVHSAPQLFTEHTGIENDVAVAEEDRVWVRGWFPLLFSLSCVVNRCKLDVRTRALTVLFEIVKTYGDTFKAHWWRDLFKVLFRIFDNMKLPEQHTEKAEW
;
A
#
# COMPACT_ATOMS: atom_id res chain seq x y z
N VAL A 1 15.23 -1.83 14.20
CA VAL A 1 15.32 -2.02 12.73
C VAL A 1 16.45 -2.96 12.31
N ARG A 2 17.73 -2.68 12.64
CA ARG A 2 18.88 -3.51 12.22
C ARG A 2 18.72 -5.02 12.45
N CYS A 3 18.32 -5.45 13.64
CA CYS A 3 18.14 -6.88 13.93
C CYS A 3 17.05 -7.53 13.05
N ILE A 4 15.96 -6.82 12.80
CA ILE A 4 14.87 -7.31 11.94
C ILE A 4 15.32 -7.39 10.48
N ALA A 5 16.04 -6.38 9.99
CA ALA A 5 16.62 -6.40 8.65
C ALA A 5 17.60 -7.58 8.46
N GLN A 6 18.45 -7.82 9.45
CA GLN A 6 19.36 -8.98 9.45
C GLN A 6 18.61 -10.31 9.49
N MET A 7 17.55 -10.41 10.29
CA MET A 7 16.69 -11.60 10.35
C MET A 7 16.02 -11.88 9.00
N VAL A 8 15.48 -10.86 8.32
CA VAL A 8 14.94 -11.02 6.96
C VAL A 8 16.02 -11.48 5.99
N ASN A 9 17.20 -10.85 6.02
CA ASN A 9 18.28 -11.16 5.09
C ASN A 9 18.88 -12.56 5.26
N SER A 10 18.90 -13.09 6.49
CA SER A 10 19.55 -14.37 6.80
C SER A 10 18.58 -15.53 6.98
N GLN A 11 17.33 -15.27 7.37
CA GLN A 11 16.37 -16.30 7.81
C GLN A 11 15.02 -16.23 7.08
N ALA A 12 14.89 -15.48 5.98
CA ALA A 12 13.62 -15.31 5.26
C ALA A 12 12.84 -16.60 5.00
N SER A 13 13.51 -17.70 4.62
CA SER A 13 12.87 -19.00 4.34
C SER A 13 12.28 -19.68 5.59
N ASN A 14 12.80 -19.34 6.77
CA ASN A 14 12.43 -19.91 8.06
C ASN A 14 11.30 -19.12 8.75
N ILE A 15 10.98 -17.92 8.25
CA ILE A 15 9.91 -17.09 8.81
C ILE A 15 8.57 -17.58 8.25
N LYS A 16 7.74 -18.17 9.13
CA LYS A 16 6.38 -18.61 8.79
C LYS A 16 5.29 -17.64 9.25
N SER A 17 5.32 -17.25 10.52
CA SER A 17 4.27 -16.41 11.15
C SER A 17 4.73 -15.02 11.63
N GLY A 18 5.92 -14.56 11.24
CA GLY A 18 6.50 -13.29 11.73
C GLY A 18 6.25 -12.07 10.84
N TRP A 19 5.72 -12.24 9.62
CA TRP A 19 5.73 -11.19 8.60
C TRP A 19 4.94 -9.95 8.97
N LYS A 20 3.77 -10.09 9.61
CA LYS A 20 2.99 -8.95 10.12
C LYS A 20 3.80 -8.08 11.09
N ASN A 21 4.50 -8.72 12.03
CA ASN A 21 5.32 -8.02 13.02
C ASN A 21 6.53 -7.33 12.36
N ILE A 22 7.14 -7.96 11.36
CA ILE A 22 8.24 -7.38 10.59
C ILE A 22 7.77 -6.09 9.88
N PHE A 23 6.65 -6.15 9.16
CA PHE A 23 6.09 -4.96 8.52
C PHE A 23 5.62 -3.90 9.51
N SER A 24 5.12 -4.29 10.69
CA SER A 24 4.78 -3.35 11.77
C SER A 24 6.01 -2.57 12.26
N VAL A 25 7.15 -3.25 12.46
CA VAL A 25 8.41 -2.58 12.83
C VAL A 25 8.90 -1.65 11.71
N PHE A 26 8.83 -2.07 10.45
CA PHE A 26 9.22 -1.21 9.33
C PHE A 26 8.25 -0.04 9.11
N HIS A 27 6.96 -0.23 9.37
CA HIS A 27 5.97 0.85 9.34
C HIS A 27 6.27 1.92 10.38
N LEU A 28 6.62 1.53 11.62
CA LEU A 28 7.08 2.49 12.63
C LEU A 28 8.33 3.24 12.16
N ALA A 29 9.32 2.50 11.66
CA ALA A 29 10.57 3.05 11.13
C ALA A 29 10.36 3.97 9.91
N ALA A 30 9.31 3.77 9.13
CA ALA A 30 9.03 4.55 7.92
C ALA A 30 8.75 6.04 8.21
N SER A 31 8.26 6.34 9.42
CA SER A 31 7.97 7.70 9.89
C SER A 31 9.11 8.34 10.69
N ASP A 32 10.25 7.64 10.82
CA ASP A 32 11.43 8.14 11.52
C ASP A 32 12.05 9.35 10.79
N GLN A 33 12.84 10.13 11.51
CA GLN A 33 13.56 11.28 10.98
C GLN A 33 15.01 10.94 10.61
N GLU A 34 15.56 9.88 11.21
CA GLU A 34 16.92 9.42 10.95
C GLU A 34 16.99 8.65 9.64
N GLU A 35 17.68 9.22 8.64
CA GLU A 35 17.81 8.66 7.30
C GLU A 35 18.29 7.21 7.32
N ALA A 36 19.31 6.89 8.12
CA ALA A 36 19.85 5.53 8.21
C ALA A 36 18.82 4.49 8.73
N ILE A 37 17.82 4.91 9.51
CA ILE A 37 16.76 4.04 10.00
C ILE A 37 15.73 3.80 8.88
N VAL A 38 15.28 4.89 8.25
CA VAL A 38 14.29 4.87 7.16
C VAL A 38 14.84 4.10 5.97
N GLU A 39 16.06 4.39 5.53
CA GLU A 39 16.71 3.77 4.39
C GLU A 39 16.86 2.25 4.61
N LEU A 40 17.35 1.82 5.77
CA LEU A 40 17.52 0.40 6.06
C LEU A 40 16.18 -0.35 6.07
N ALA A 41 15.15 0.25 6.67
CA ALA A 41 13.81 -0.33 6.68
C ALA A 41 13.21 -0.37 5.26
N PHE A 42 13.42 0.68 4.46
CA PHE A 42 12.92 0.78 3.10
C PHE A 42 13.60 -0.21 2.15
N GLN A 43 14.93 -0.29 2.17
CA GLN A 43 15.69 -1.25 1.36
C GLN A 43 15.28 -2.69 1.68
N THR A 44 15.11 -3.01 2.97
CA THR A 44 14.65 -4.34 3.36
C THR A 44 13.22 -4.61 2.90
N THR A 45 12.33 -3.62 3.03
CA THR A 45 10.95 -3.70 2.52
C THR A 45 10.94 -3.91 1.00
N GLY A 46 11.74 -3.13 0.26
CA GLY A 46 11.91 -3.27 -1.19
C GLY A 46 12.32 -4.68 -1.58
N LYS A 47 13.36 -5.22 -0.94
CA LYS A 47 13.80 -6.61 -1.15
C LYS A 47 12.69 -7.63 -0.90
N ILE A 48 11.90 -7.45 0.17
CA ILE A 48 10.76 -8.33 0.45
C ILE A 48 9.77 -8.32 -0.72
N ILE A 49 9.37 -7.13 -1.19
CA ILE A 49 8.38 -6.97 -2.27
C ILE A 49 8.92 -7.46 -3.62
N THR A 50 10.19 -7.19 -3.95
CA THR A 50 10.73 -7.49 -5.28
C THR A 50 11.31 -8.89 -5.42
N GLU A 51 11.78 -9.51 -4.34
CA GLU A 51 12.42 -10.83 -4.38
C GLU A 51 11.64 -11.90 -3.61
N LEU A 52 11.15 -11.60 -2.41
CA LEU A 52 10.55 -12.62 -1.55
C LEU A 52 9.10 -12.89 -1.90
N TYR A 53 8.34 -11.90 -2.37
CA TYR A 53 6.99 -12.15 -2.89
C TYR A 53 7.03 -13.12 -4.08
N ASP A 54 7.98 -12.97 -5.01
CA ASP A 54 8.12 -13.90 -6.13
C ASP A 54 8.38 -15.35 -5.67
N LYS A 55 9.19 -15.52 -4.62
CA LYS A 55 9.63 -16.85 -4.14
C LYS A 55 8.69 -17.51 -3.14
N GLN A 56 8.02 -16.73 -2.29
CA GLN A 56 7.31 -17.25 -1.13
C GLN A 56 6.08 -16.43 -0.72
N LEU A 57 5.40 -15.74 -1.67
CA LEU A 57 4.12 -15.07 -1.40
C LEU A 57 3.09 -15.94 -0.63
N PRO A 58 2.93 -17.26 -0.88
CA PRO A 58 1.97 -18.07 -0.11
C PRO A 58 2.17 -18.01 1.40
N THR A 59 3.41 -17.93 1.91
CA THR A 59 3.68 -17.85 3.35
C THR A 59 3.58 -16.42 3.90
N MET A 60 3.40 -15.44 3.03
CA MET A 60 3.43 -14.01 3.33
C MET A 60 2.10 -13.30 3.09
N VAL A 61 1.15 -13.94 2.40
CA VAL A 61 -0.10 -13.32 1.94
C VAL A 61 -0.91 -12.70 3.08
N ASP A 62 -0.90 -13.31 4.27
CA ASP A 62 -1.59 -12.79 5.45
C ASP A 62 -1.06 -11.42 5.90
N SER A 63 0.19 -11.08 5.56
CA SER A 63 0.84 -9.81 5.89
C SER A 63 0.82 -8.78 4.75
N PHE A 64 0.13 -9.08 3.65
CA PHE A 64 0.08 -8.21 2.47
C PHE A 64 -0.45 -6.80 2.81
N GLN A 65 -1.51 -6.73 3.63
CA GLN A 65 -2.08 -5.45 4.05
C GLN A 65 -1.10 -4.64 4.91
N ASP A 66 -0.34 -5.30 5.79
CA ASP A 66 0.70 -4.67 6.60
C ASP A 66 1.83 -4.11 5.72
N ALA A 67 2.19 -4.84 4.65
CA ALA A 67 3.17 -4.39 3.68
C ALA A 67 2.71 -3.15 2.91
N VAL A 68 1.48 -3.15 2.40
CA VAL A 68 0.87 -1.99 1.73
C VAL A 68 0.81 -0.79 2.68
N LYS A 69 0.39 -0.99 3.93
CA LYS A 69 0.36 0.06 4.95
C LYS A 69 1.76 0.60 5.25
N CYS A 70 2.76 -0.27 5.32
CA CYS A 70 4.16 0.11 5.51
C CYS A 70 4.67 0.98 4.35
N LEU A 71 4.45 0.56 3.11
CA LEU A 71 4.78 1.34 1.90
C LEU A 71 4.06 2.70 1.87
N SER A 72 2.78 2.73 2.25
CA SER A 72 2.02 3.97 2.37
C SER A 72 2.65 4.97 3.33
N GLU A 73 3.25 4.48 4.43
CA GLU A 73 3.89 5.34 5.42
C GLU A 73 5.23 5.87 4.92
N PHE A 74 6.02 5.06 4.22
CA PHE A 74 7.21 5.54 3.50
C PHE A 74 6.84 6.63 2.48
N ALA A 75 5.75 6.43 1.73
CA ALA A 75 5.22 7.42 0.79
C ALA A 75 4.73 8.72 1.45
N CYS A 76 4.41 8.69 2.75
CA CYS A 76 3.97 9.86 3.51
C CYS A 76 5.09 10.57 4.26
N ASN A 77 6.32 10.05 4.25
CA ASN A 77 7.44 10.70 4.94
C ASN A 77 8.03 11.82 4.07
N ALA A 78 7.54 13.05 4.28
CA ALA A 78 7.90 14.23 3.51
C ALA A 78 9.39 14.65 3.60
N ARG A 79 10.18 14.01 4.47
CA ARG A 79 11.64 14.22 4.57
C ARG A 79 12.41 13.51 3.46
N PHE A 80 11.86 12.42 2.93
CA PHE A 80 12.53 11.53 1.97
C PHE A 80 11.67 11.38 0.71
N PRO A 81 11.65 12.39 -0.18
CA PRO A 81 10.80 12.39 -1.38
C PRO A 81 11.16 11.26 -2.36
N ASP A 82 12.44 10.92 -2.51
CA ASP A 82 12.87 9.80 -3.38
C ASP A 82 12.35 8.45 -2.87
N THR A 83 12.49 8.22 -1.56
CA THR A 83 11.88 7.06 -0.87
C THR A 83 10.37 7.06 -1.06
N SER A 84 9.72 8.23 -1.03
CA SER A 84 8.27 8.32 -1.22
C SER A 84 7.83 7.89 -2.62
N MET A 85 8.57 8.33 -3.65
CA MET A 85 8.30 7.95 -5.04
C MET A 85 8.53 6.47 -5.29
N GLU A 86 9.61 5.91 -4.73
CA GLU A 86 9.93 4.50 -4.87
C GLU A 86 8.95 3.62 -4.09
N ALA A 87 8.46 4.07 -2.93
CA ALA A 87 7.41 3.39 -2.19
C ALA A 87 6.12 3.27 -3.02
N ILE A 88 5.72 4.34 -3.72
CA ILE A 88 4.57 4.30 -4.64
C ILE A 88 4.83 3.31 -5.79
N ARG A 89 6.06 3.24 -6.32
CA ARG A 89 6.42 2.23 -7.33
C ARG A 89 6.27 0.82 -6.79
N LEU A 90 6.69 0.55 -5.55
CA LEU A 90 6.52 -0.76 -4.90
C LEU A 90 5.05 -1.10 -4.65
N VAL A 91 4.19 -0.12 -4.32
CA VAL A 91 2.73 -0.35 -4.23
C VAL A 91 2.17 -0.83 -5.56
N ARG A 92 2.66 -0.30 -6.70
CA ARG A 92 2.31 -0.82 -8.03
C ARG A 92 2.77 -2.27 -8.21
N THR A 93 3.96 -2.64 -7.74
CA THR A 93 4.43 -4.03 -7.77
C THR A 93 3.52 -4.96 -6.97
N CYS A 94 3.01 -4.50 -5.82
CA CYS A 94 2.03 -5.28 -5.03
C CYS A 94 0.75 -5.59 -5.83
N ALA A 95 0.32 -4.72 -6.74
CA ALA A 95 -0.84 -4.98 -7.59
C ALA A 95 -0.60 -6.16 -8.54
N VAL A 96 0.63 -6.33 -9.02
CA VAL A 96 1.02 -7.50 -9.82
C VAL A 96 0.85 -8.78 -8.99
N SER A 97 1.24 -8.76 -7.71
CA SER A 97 1.08 -9.93 -6.82
C SER A 97 -0.40 -10.30 -6.60
N VAL A 98 -1.30 -9.32 -6.47
CA VAL A 98 -2.75 -9.59 -6.33
C VAL A 98 -3.31 -10.19 -7.62
N HIS A 99 -2.91 -9.67 -8.78
CA HIS A 99 -3.37 -10.15 -10.08
C HIS A 99 -2.82 -11.53 -10.46
N SER A 100 -1.55 -11.79 -10.18
CA SER A 100 -0.88 -13.04 -10.57
C SER A 100 -1.25 -14.23 -9.68
N ALA A 101 -1.72 -13.98 -8.46
CA ALA A 101 -2.06 -15.04 -7.50
C ALA A 101 -3.34 -14.75 -6.69
N PRO A 102 -4.49 -14.45 -7.34
CA PRO A 102 -5.73 -14.07 -6.66
C PRO A 102 -6.23 -15.16 -5.71
N GLN A 103 -5.99 -16.44 -6.03
CA GLN A 103 -6.35 -17.58 -5.21
C GLN A 103 -5.73 -17.55 -3.80
N LEU A 104 -4.49 -17.04 -3.66
CA LEU A 104 -3.83 -16.94 -2.35
C LEU A 104 -4.58 -15.99 -1.41
N PHE A 105 -5.20 -14.94 -1.97
CA PHE A 105 -6.01 -13.99 -1.22
C PHE A 105 -7.40 -14.52 -0.89
N THR A 106 -7.85 -15.59 -1.55
CA THR A 106 -9.15 -16.23 -1.33
C THR A 106 -9.08 -17.38 -0.32
N GLU A 107 -8.01 -18.18 -0.38
CA GLU A 107 -7.90 -19.47 0.32
C GLU A 107 -7.37 -19.38 1.75
N HIS A 108 -6.56 -18.38 2.09
CA HIS A 108 -5.93 -18.31 3.43
C HIS A 108 -6.92 -17.82 4.49
N THR A 109 -7.46 -18.74 5.30
CA THR A 109 -8.42 -18.50 6.39
C THR A 109 -7.73 -18.07 7.70
N GLY A 110 -6.75 -17.18 7.63
CA GLY A 110 -5.96 -16.72 8.78
C GLY A 110 -6.52 -15.49 9.51
N ILE A 111 -7.65 -14.92 9.07
CA ILE A 111 -8.25 -13.75 9.69
C ILE A 111 -9.56 -14.18 10.35
N GLU A 112 -9.63 -14.11 11.67
CA GLU A 112 -10.81 -14.47 12.49
C GLU A 112 -12.11 -13.71 12.11
N ASN A 113 -12.01 -12.70 11.24
CA ASN A 113 -13.12 -11.90 10.71
C ASN A 113 -13.67 -12.39 9.34
N ASP A 114 -13.13 -13.45 8.74
CA ASP A 114 -13.52 -13.89 7.39
C ASP A 114 -14.89 -14.55 7.29
N VAL A 115 -15.50 -14.94 8.42
CA VAL A 115 -16.79 -15.63 8.42
C VAL A 115 -17.91 -14.76 7.83
N ALA A 116 -17.73 -13.43 7.80
CA ALA A 116 -18.69 -12.47 7.27
C ALA A 116 -18.49 -12.10 5.79
N VAL A 117 -17.38 -12.48 5.16
CA VAL A 117 -17.04 -12.06 3.78
C VAL A 117 -17.20 -13.24 2.81
N ALA A 118 -18.00 -13.04 1.76
CA ALA A 118 -18.14 -14.03 0.70
C ALA A 118 -16.77 -14.38 0.11
N GLU A 119 -16.51 -15.67 -0.11
CA GLU A 119 -15.22 -16.16 -0.61
C GLU A 119 -14.77 -15.40 -1.86
N GLU A 120 -15.73 -15.20 -2.76
CA GLU A 120 -15.54 -14.53 -4.02
C GLU A 120 -15.12 -13.06 -3.88
N ASP A 121 -15.27 -12.43 -2.70
CA ASP A 121 -14.94 -11.03 -2.39
C ASP A 121 -13.68 -10.88 -1.54
N ARG A 122 -13.06 -11.99 -1.10
CA ARG A 122 -11.85 -11.95 -0.27
C ARG A 122 -10.67 -11.31 -0.99
N VAL A 123 -10.48 -11.57 -2.28
CA VAL A 123 -9.43 -10.91 -3.08
C VAL A 123 -9.59 -9.38 -3.11
N TRP A 124 -10.83 -8.90 -3.12
CA TRP A 124 -11.11 -7.47 -3.03
C TRP A 124 -10.75 -6.92 -1.65
N VAL A 125 -11.28 -7.52 -0.59
CA VAL A 125 -11.09 -7.03 0.78
C VAL A 125 -9.63 -7.15 1.24
N ARG A 126 -8.91 -8.17 0.79
CA ARG A 126 -7.55 -8.47 1.28
C ARG A 126 -6.43 -7.99 0.38
N GLY A 127 -6.69 -7.83 -0.92
CA GLY A 127 -5.70 -7.41 -1.91
C GLY A 127 -6.01 -6.03 -2.49
N TRP A 128 -7.03 -5.96 -3.34
CA TRP A 128 -7.30 -4.77 -4.15
C TRP A 128 -7.71 -3.54 -3.34
N PHE A 129 -8.66 -3.67 -2.42
CA PHE A 129 -9.20 -2.54 -1.66
C PHE A 129 -8.14 -1.90 -0.75
N PRO A 130 -7.37 -2.64 0.08
CA PRO A 130 -6.29 -2.06 0.88
C PRO A 130 -5.25 -1.31 0.05
N LEU A 131 -4.92 -1.84 -1.13
CA LEU A 131 -3.96 -1.23 -2.05
C LEU A 131 -4.47 0.10 -2.62
N LEU A 132 -5.68 0.10 -3.18
CA LEU A 132 -6.30 1.31 -3.75
C LEU A 132 -6.60 2.36 -2.68
N PHE A 133 -7.05 1.91 -1.50
CA PHE A 133 -7.28 2.79 -0.36
C PHE A 133 -5.98 3.41 0.15
N SER A 134 -4.88 2.66 0.22
CA SER A 134 -3.56 3.20 0.58
C SER A 134 -3.11 4.30 -0.37
N LEU A 135 -3.23 4.10 -1.69
CA LEU A 135 -2.90 5.15 -2.66
C LEU A 135 -3.79 6.38 -2.47
N SER A 136 -5.09 6.20 -2.21
CA SER A 136 -5.99 7.31 -1.86
C SER A 136 -5.54 8.06 -0.60
N CYS A 137 -5.08 7.36 0.44
CA CYS A 137 -4.51 8.01 1.63
C CYS A 137 -3.27 8.85 1.28
N VAL A 138 -2.36 8.35 0.45
CA VAL A 138 -1.18 9.11 -0.01
C VAL A 138 -1.59 10.36 -0.78
N VAL A 139 -2.58 10.26 -1.67
CA VAL A 139 -3.13 11.42 -2.41
C VAL A 139 -3.73 12.49 -1.49
N ASN A 140 -4.25 12.11 -0.32
CA ASN A 140 -4.85 13.04 0.63
C ASN A 140 -3.85 13.61 1.66
N ARG A 141 -2.73 12.92 1.94
CA ARG A 141 -1.78 13.27 3.01
C ARG A 141 -0.51 13.98 2.53
N CYS A 142 -0.11 13.79 1.27
CA CYS A 142 1.24 14.17 0.81
C CYS A 142 1.30 15.52 0.04
N LYS A 143 2.51 15.92 -0.37
CA LYS A 143 2.76 17.09 -1.23
C LYS A 143 2.39 16.80 -2.70
N LEU A 144 2.29 17.86 -3.51
CA LEU A 144 1.73 17.83 -4.87
C LEU A 144 2.37 16.77 -5.79
N ASP A 145 3.68 16.64 -5.77
CA ASP A 145 4.46 15.68 -6.55
C ASP A 145 4.11 14.22 -6.21
N VAL A 146 4.15 13.89 -4.92
CA VAL A 146 3.81 12.56 -4.40
C VAL A 146 2.32 12.25 -4.63
N ARG A 147 1.44 13.23 -4.42
CA ARG A 147 -0.01 13.10 -4.71
C ARG A 147 -0.26 12.78 -6.18
N THR A 148 0.37 13.53 -7.08
CA THR A 148 0.25 13.33 -8.53
C THR A 148 0.72 11.93 -8.93
N ARG A 149 1.85 11.48 -8.38
CA ARG A 149 2.37 10.15 -8.65
C ARG A 149 1.46 9.04 -8.12
N ALA A 150 0.97 9.16 -6.88
CA ALA A 150 0.06 8.19 -6.28
C ALA A 150 -1.26 8.10 -7.05
N LEU A 151 -1.82 9.24 -7.48
CA LEU A 151 -3.05 9.28 -8.28
C LEU A 151 -2.85 8.64 -9.66
N THR A 152 -1.69 8.90 -10.28
CA THR A 152 -1.31 8.27 -11.56
C THR A 152 -1.25 6.74 -11.41
N VAL A 153 -0.54 6.25 -10.39
CA VAL A 153 -0.44 4.79 -10.14
C VAL A 153 -1.80 4.18 -9.80
N LEU A 154 -2.65 4.87 -9.03
CA LEU A 154 -4.01 4.41 -8.74
C LEU A 154 -4.79 4.19 -10.04
N PHE A 155 -4.85 5.19 -10.92
CA PHE A 155 -5.57 5.06 -12.19
C PHE A 155 -4.91 4.07 -13.16
N GLU A 156 -3.58 3.94 -13.15
CA GLU A 156 -2.89 2.90 -13.92
C GLU A 156 -3.34 1.51 -13.49
N ILE A 157 -3.40 1.23 -12.18
CA ILE A 157 -3.87 -0.05 -11.64
C ILE A 157 -5.32 -0.30 -12.03
N VAL A 158 -6.20 0.69 -11.83
CA VAL A 158 -7.62 0.59 -12.19
C VAL A 158 -7.81 0.35 -13.69
N LYS A 159 -7.03 1.03 -14.54
CA LYS A 159 -7.07 0.83 -15.99
C LYS A 159 -6.55 -0.54 -16.42
N THR A 160 -5.53 -1.05 -15.72
CA THR A 160 -4.84 -2.30 -16.09
C THR A 160 -5.59 -3.54 -15.63
N TYR A 161 -6.22 -3.50 -14.45
CA TYR A 161 -6.82 -4.68 -13.81
C TYR A 161 -8.32 -4.53 -13.53
N GLY A 162 -8.93 -3.39 -13.83
CA GLY A 162 -10.33 -3.12 -13.48
C GLY A 162 -11.34 -4.00 -14.23
N ASP A 163 -10.95 -4.61 -15.34
CA ASP A 163 -11.72 -5.65 -16.05
C ASP A 163 -11.92 -6.91 -15.20
N THR A 164 -11.02 -7.18 -14.25
CA THR A 164 -11.14 -8.27 -13.27
C THR A 164 -12.06 -7.92 -12.09
N PHE A 165 -12.51 -6.66 -11.96
CA PHE A 165 -13.29 -6.22 -10.81
C PHE A 165 -14.78 -6.47 -11.01
N LYS A 166 -15.45 -6.88 -9.94
CA LYS A 166 -16.91 -7.05 -9.94
C LYS A 166 -17.64 -5.73 -9.86
N ALA A 167 -18.89 -5.73 -10.33
CA ALA A 167 -19.73 -4.53 -10.36
C ALA A 167 -19.92 -3.88 -8.98
N HIS A 168 -20.01 -4.64 -7.89
CA HIS A 168 -20.13 -4.07 -6.55
C HIS A 168 -18.82 -3.52 -6.00
N TRP A 169 -17.67 -4.09 -6.37
CA TRP A 169 -16.36 -3.53 -6.00
C TRP A 169 -16.11 -2.17 -6.61
N TRP A 170 -16.56 -1.96 -7.86
CA TRP A 170 -16.56 -0.64 -8.48
C TRP A 170 -17.33 0.41 -7.67
N ARG A 171 -18.43 0.04 -7.02
CA ARG A 171 -19.18 0.97 -6.15
C ARG A 171 -18.34 1.41 -4.95
N ASP A 172 -17.58 0.50 -4.35
CA ASP A 172 -16.69 0.83 -3.24
C ASP A 172 -15.49 1.66 -3.71
N LEU A 173 -14.92 1.33 -4.87
CA LEU A 173 -13.87 2.12 -5.50
C LEU A 173 -14.34 3.56 -5.80
N PHE A 174 -15.55 3.74 -6.35
CA PHE A 174 -16.07 5.07 -6.62
C PHE A 174 -16.24 5.90 -5.36
N LYS A 175 -16.65 5.31 -4.22
CA LYS A 175 -16.67 6.03 -2.94
C LYS A 175 -15.27 6.54 -2.55
N VAL A 176 -14.23 5.74 -2.80
CA VAL A 176 -12.83 6.15 -2.54
C VAL A 176 -12.41 7.27 -3.50
N LEU A 177 -12.69 7.11 -4.80
CA LEU A 177 -12.35 8.11 -5.83
C LEU A 177 -13.06 9.44 -5.59
N PHE A 178 -14.36 9.42 -5.31
CA PHE A 178 -15.12 10.64 -5.05
C PHE A 178 -14.57 11.39 -3.83
N ARG A 179 -14.17 10.69 -2.75
CA ARG A 179 -13.53 11.35 -1.59
C ARG A 179 -12.21 12.06 -1.93
N ILE A 180 -11.43 11.53 -2.87
CA ILE A 180 -10.20 12.20 -3.34
C ILE A 180 -10.54 13.54 -4.00
N PHE A 181 -11.60 13.58 -4.81
CA PHE A 181 -12.01 14.79 -5.54
C PHE A 181 -12.91 15.72 -4.73
N ASP A 182 -13.68 15.23 -3.76
CA ASP A 182 -14.50 16.05 -2.86
C ASP A 182 -13.64 16.90 -1.93
N ASN A 183 -12.46 16.41 -1.53
CA ASN A 183 -11.46 17.20 -0.82
C ASN A 183 -10.86 18.34 -1.66
N MET A 184 -11.14 18.37 -2.97
CA MET A 184 -10.79 19.49 -3.86
C MET A 184 -11.88 20.57 -3.92
N LYS A 185 -12.94 20.49 -3.10
CA LYS A 185 -13.84 21.64 -2.87
C LYS A 185 -13.03 22.74 -2.18
N LEU A 186 -12.55 23.68 -3.00
CA LEU A 186 -11.83 24.89 -2.66
C LEU A 186 -12.43 25.60 -1.43
N PRO A 187 -11.62 26.15 -0.51
CA PRO A 187 -12.07 27.32 0.23
C PRO A 187 -12.13 28.50 -0.75
N GLU A 188 -13.27 28.68 -1.43
CA GLU A 188 -13.64 29.97 -2.01
C GLU A 188 -13.96 30.94 -0.86
N GLN A 189 -12.94 31.39 -0.13
CA GLN A 189 -13.04 32.55 0.76
C GLN A 189 -11.67 33.04 1.25
N HIS A 190 -10.70 33.16 0.35
CA HIS A 190 -9.60 34.10 0.53
C HIS A 190 -9.82 35.30 -0.40
N THR A 191 -10.71 36.19 0.04
CA THR A 191 -10.57 37.64 -0.02
C THR A 191 -9.68 38.20 -1.14
N GLU A 192 -10.20 38.31 -2.37
CA GLU A 192 -9.79 39.42 -3.25
C GLU A 192 -10.52 40.67 -2.76
N LYS A 193 -9.85 41.38 -1.84
CA LYS A 193 -10.16 42.78 -1.56
C LYS A 193 -9.82 43.59 -2.81
N ALA A 194 -10.84 44.33 -3.27
CA ALA A 194 -10.78 45.62 -3.95
C ALA A 194 -9.83 45.73 -5.16
N GLU A 195 -10.42 45.86 -6.34
CA GLU A 195 -10.13 46.99 -7.21
C GLU A 195 -11.21 47.12 -8.31
N TRP A 196 -11.77 48.34 -8.40
CA TRP A 196 -12.71 48.92 -9.39
C TRP A 196 -14.20 48.60 -9.23
#